data_AF-A0A090VEU4-F1
#
_entry.id   AF-A0A090VEU4-F1
#
_cell.length_a   1.000
_cell.length_b   1.000
_cell.length_c   1.000
_cell.angle_alpha   90.00
_cell.angle_beta   90.00
_cell.angle_gamma   90.00
#
_symmetry.space_group_name_H-M   'P 1'
#
loop_
_entity.id
_entity.type
_entity.pdbx_description
1 polymer ?
#
loop_
_entity_poly.entity_id
_entity_poly.type
_entity_poly.pdbx_seq_one_letter_code
_entity_poly.pdbx_strand_id
1 'polypeptide(L)'
;MKVKIISILLFSTLLNPVFAQKIDFENAPLNPMAFQFKREHFNLKGPVSRWDNLYFNEDGYLIKNSIGNCTYKYVNGKLVSDNKGNKYTVNSKDYIIGVIDSYGSTTDYKYNAEGLLIYEGNKYENKTYTYDSKNRLIRKNEGGSEKVEFDGSDYGVRYNYFGTPDDLEVFYKWNADGKPNKYKYANGHLIYSSFSESKISTINLMIMAMFLK
;
A
#
# COMPACT_ATOMS: atom_id res chain seq x y z
N MET A 1 40.18 12.62 47.01
CA MET A 1 39.38 13.09 45.85
C MET A 1 38.31 12.05 45.53
N LYS A 2 37.02 12.37 45.69
CA LYS A 2 35.90 11.50 45.30
C LYS A 2 35.64 11.67 43.81
N VAL A 3 35.92 10.66 42.99
CA VAL A 3 35.51 10.64 41.58
C VAL A 3 34.05 10.19 41.53
N LYS A 4 33.15 11.12 41.18
CA LYS A 4 31.76 10.78 40.85
C LYS A 4 31.76 10.09 39.48
N ILE A 5 31.44 8.81 39.46
CA ILE A 5 31.15 8.08 38.22
C ILE A 5 29.77 8.58 37.75
N ILE A 6 29.78 9.41 36.71
CA ILE A 6 28.57 9.77 35.97
C ILE A 6 28.25 8.54 35.11
N SER A 7 27.31 7.71 35.57
CA SER A 7 26.68 6.70 34.72
C SER A 7 25.89 7.42 33.63
N ILE A 8 26.49 7.55 32.46
CA ILE A 8 25.78 7.90 31.23
C ILE A 8 24.92 6.68 30.91
N LEU A 9 23.61 6.76 31.21
CA LEU A 9 22.63 5.85 30.62
C LEU A 9 22.71 6.05 29.11
N LEU A 10 23.40 5.13 28.43
CA LEU A 10 23.28 4.98 26.99
C LEU A 10 21.84 4.53 26.74
N PHE A 11 20.97 5.46 26.37
CA PHE A 11 19.69 5.12 25.78
C PHE A 11 20.00 4.51 24.41
N SER A 12 20.25 3.20 24.39
CA SER A 12 20.39 2.47 23.14
C SER A 12 19.03 2.46 22.45
N THR A 13 18.77 3.47 21.63
CA THR A 13 17.68 3.43 20.63
C THR A 13 18.07 2.48 19.50
N LEU A 14 18.41 1.24 19.84
CA LEU A 14 18.42 0.12 18.89
C LEU A 14 17.01 -0.47 18.84
N LEU A 15 16.05 0.34 18.41
CA LEU A 15 14.72 -0.13 18.06
C LEU A 15 14.44 0.34 16.66
N ASN A 16 14.80 -0.50 15.70
CA ASN A 16 14.15 -0.48 14.41
C ASN A 16 14.19 -1.90 13.86
N PRO A 17 13.33 -2.82 14.32
CA PRO A 17 12.87 -3.84 13.39
C PRO A 17 12.05 -3.09 12.33
N VAL A 18 12.70 -2.57 11.28
CA VAL A 18 12.02 -1.98 10.12
C VAL A 18 11.44 -3.12 9.30
N PHE A 19 10.47 -3.84 9.83
CA PHE A 19 9.77 -4.85 9.08
C PHE A 19 8.28 -4.78 9.39
N ALA A 20 7.68 -3.87 8.65
CA ALA A 20 6.47 -4.13 7.88
C ALA A 20 6.75 -3.61 6.45
N GLN A 21 5.81 -3.76 5.53
CA GLN A 21 6.03 -3.35 4.14
C GLN A 21 6.43 -1.86 4.06
N LYS A 22 7.53 -1.57 3.36
CA LYS A 22 7.99 -0.19 3.18
C LYS A 22 6.97 0.56 2.32
N ILE A 23 6.54 1.72 2.80
CA ILE A 23 5.66 2.60 2.05
C ILE A 23 6.49 3.72 1.44
N ASP A 24 6.23 3.95 0.16
CA ASP A 24 6.67 5.16 -0.51
C ASP A 24 5.65 6.26 -0.24
N PHE A 25 5.91 7.11 0.77
CA PHE A 25 5.08 8.27 1.07
C PHE A 25 5.48 9.52 0.26
N GLU A 26 6.56 9.43 -0.53
CA GLU A 26 7.11 10.55 -1.28
C GLU A 26 6.53 10.56 -2.70
N ASN A 27 6.42 9.39 -3.34
CA ASN A 27 5.94 9.29 -4.71
C ASN A 27 4.50 8.77 -4.77
N ALA A 28 3.75 9.30 -5.74
CA ALA A 28 2.48 8.73 -6.16
C ALA A 28 2.68 7.85 -7.41
N PRO A 29 1.92 6.76 -7.56
CA PRO A 29 1.01 6.19 -6.57
C PRO A 29 1.76 5.54 -5.40
N LEU A 30 1.08 5.41 -4.26
CA LEU A 30 1.59 4.59 -3.15
C LEU A 30 1.79 3.15 -3.63
N ASN A 31 2.86 2.51 -3.16
CA ASN A 31 3.04 1.07 -3.37
C ASN A 31 1.89 0.29 -2.69
N PRO A 32 1.32 -0.72 -3.37
CA PRO A 32 0.21 -1.51 -2.86
C PRO A 32 0.65 -2.34 -1.65
N MET A 33 -0.28 -2.61 -0.74
CA MET A 33 0.01 -3.41 0.44
C MET A 33 -1.03 -4.48 0.71
N ALA A 34 -0.57 -5.62 1.24
CA ALA A 34 -1.44 -6.74 1.57
C ALA A 34 -2.47 -6.36 2.65
N PHE A 35 -2.02 -5.74 3.74
CA PHE A 35 -2.90 -5.34 4.83
C PHE A 35 -2.27 -4.25 5.70
N GLN A 36 -3.06 -3.25 6.08
CA GLN A 36 -2.63 -2.15 6.95
C GLN A 36 -2.88 -2.48 8.43
N PHE A 37 -1.86 -2.97 9.17
CA PHE A 37 -2.00 -3.32 10.60
C PHE A 37 -1.02 -2.64 11.55
N LYS A 38 -0.15 -1.73 11.08
CA LYS A 38 0.71 -0.90 11.92
C LYS A 38 0.38 0.58 11.69
N ARG A 39 0.50 1.44 12.70
CA ARG A 39 0.20 2.88 12.57
C ARG A 39 1.03 3.57 11.48
N GLU A 40 2.26 3.10 11.27
CA GLU A 40 3.16 3.58 10.22
C GLU A 40 2.56 3.33 8.83
N HIS A 41 1.69 2.33 8.68
CA HIS A 41 0.94 2.08 7.45
C HIS A 41 -0.05 3.17 7.06
N PHE A 42 -0.38 4.03 8.03
CA PHE A 42 -1.31 5.14 7.89
C PHE A 42 -0.58 6.50 7.96
N ASN A 43 0.75 6.51 7.80
CA ASN A 43 1.61 7.70 7.97
C ASN A 43 1.52 8.34 9.37
N LEU A 44 1.21 7.55 10.40
CA LEU A 44 1.13 8.02 11.78
C LEU A 44 2.49 7.84 12.48
N LYS A 45 2.96 8.91 13.13
CA LYS A 45 4.26 8.96 13.82
C LYS A 45 4.07 9.09 15.33
N GLY A 46 4.95 8.45 16.10
CA GLY A 46 4.90 8.49 17.57
C GLY A 46 3.79 7.62 18.18
N PRO A 47 3.55 7.73 19.50
CA PRO A 47 2.66 6.84 20.26
C PRO A 47 1.16 7.14 20.04
N VAL A 48 0.72 7.15 18.78
CA VAL A 48 -0.68 7.37 18.42
C VAL A 48 -1.50 6.14 18.81
N SER A 49 -2.34 6.26 19.83
CA SER A 49 -3.25 5.20 20.29
C SER A 49 -4.59 5.20 19.56
N ARG A 50 -4.97 6.33 18.94
CA ARG A 50 -6.20 6.46 18.15
C ARG A 50 -6.03 7.47 17.03
N TRP A 51 -6.53 7.14 15.84
CA TRP A 51 -6.67 8.05 14.71
C TRP A 51 -7.99 7.76 13.99
N ASP A 52 -8.90 8.72 13.99
CA ASP A 52 -10.27 8.55 13.48
C ASP A 52 -10.98 7.31 14.10
N ASN A 53 -11.19 6.28 13.29
CA ASN A 53 -11.83 5.02 13.66
C ASN A 53 -10.84 3.89 13.99
N LEU A 54 -9.54 4.16 13.89
CA LEU A 54 -8.46 3.20 14.12
C LEU A 54 -7.92 3.35 15.53
N TYR A 55 -7.69 2.23 16.20
CA TYR A 55 -7.12 2.15 17.55
C TYR A 55 -5.89 1.27 17.51
N PHE A 56 -4.82 1.71 18.16
CA PHE A 56 -3.52 1.04 18.17
C PHE A 56 -3.06 0.73 19.60
N ASN A 57 -2.32 -0.35 19.78
CA ASN A 57 -1.63 -0.63 21.04
C ASN A 57 -0.32 0.18 21.17
N GLU A 58 0.40 0.01 22.27
CA GLU A 58 1.65 0.74 22.55
C GLU A 58 2.75 0.48 21.51
N ASP A 59 2.81 -0.75 21.00
CA ASP A 59 3.73 -1.15 19.92
C ASP A 59 3.33 -0.62 18.53
N GLY A 60 2.17 0.03 18.42
CA GLY A 60 1.67 0.61 17.17
C GLY A 60 0.87 -0.36 16.29
N TYR A 61 0.52 -1.55 16.77
CA TYR A 61 -0.35 -2.49 16.05
C TYR A 61 -1.82 -2.06 16.11
N LEU A 62 -2.51 -2.12 14.97
CA LEU A 62 -3.95 -1.87 14.86
C LEU A 62 -4.70 -2.95 15.63
N ILE A 63 -5.41 -2.56 16.69
CA ILE A 63 -6.19 -3.49 17.54
C ILE A 63 -7.69 -3.39 17.29
N LYS A 64 -8.18 -2.25 16.74
CA LYS A 64 -9.59 -2.07 16.39
C LYS A 64 -9.79 -1.09 15.25
N ASN A 65 -10.73 -1.41 14.35
CA ASN A 65 -11.34 -0.48 13.41
C ASN A 65 -12.85 -0.38 13.70
N SER A 66 -13.31 0.78 14.16
CA SER A 66 -14.70 0.99 14.57
C SER A 66 -15.71 1.04 13.42
N ILE A 67 -15.31 1.39 12.18
CA ILE A 67 -16.25 1.46 11.04
C ILE A 67 -16.89 0.10 10.77
N GLY A 68 -16.12 -0.99 10.89
CA GLY A 68 -16.59 -2.36 10.70
C GLY A 68 -16.83 -3.14 12.00
N ASN A 69 -16.62 -2.50 13.15
CA ASN A 69 -16.49 -3.19 14.44
C ASN A 69 -15.54 -4.40 14.35
N CYS A 70 -14.36 -4.19 13.76
CA CYS A 70 -13.33 -5.20 13.61
C CYS A 70 -12.31 -5.06 14.74
N THR A 71 -11.98 -6.16 15.42
CA THR A 71 -10.88 -6.23 16.38
C THR A 71 -9.86 -7.27 15.93
N TYR A 72 -8.59 -7.00 16.19
CA TYR A 72 -7.47 -7.80 15.67
C TYR A 72 -6.74 -8.48 16.82
N LYS A 73 -6.41 -9.76 16.61
CA LYS A 73 -5.71 -10.60 17.58
C LYS A 73 -4.28 -10.84 17.11
N TYR A 74 -3.35 -10.72 18.05
CA TYR A 74 -1.94 -10.95 17.85
C TYR A 74 -1.44 -12.07 18.77
N VAL A 75 -0.51 -12.88 18.30
CA VAL A 75 0.22 -13.88 19.09
C VAL A 75 1.70 -13.66 18.83
N ASN A 76 2.48 -13.42 19.88
CA ASN A 76 3.91 -13.11 19.79
C ASN A 76 4.21 -11.96 18.81
N GLY A 77 3.39 -10.89 18.83
CA GLY A 77 3.54 -9.73 17.95
C GLY A 77 3.09 -9.92 16.49
N LYS A 78 2.58 -11.10 16.12
CA LYS A 78 2.10 -11.39 14.76
C LYS A 78 0.59 -11.39 14.68
N LEU A 79 0.04 -10.73 13.66
CA LEU A 79 -1.40 -10.75 13.38
C LEU A 79 -1.81 -12.18 13.04
N VAL A 80 -2.79 -12.74 13.76
CA VAL A 80 -3.25 -14.12 13.54
C VAL A 80 -4.70 -14.22 13.11
N SER A 81 -5.57 -13.34 13.61
CA SER A 81 -6.99 -13.37 13.28
C SER A 81 -7.69 -12.06 13.61
N ASP A 82 -8.93 -11.91 13.16
CA ASP A 82 -9.84 -10.88 13.62
C ASP A 82 -11.14 -11.47 14.22
N ASN A 83 -12.01 -10.62 14.74
CA ASN A 83 -13.33 -11.03 15.26
C ASN A 83 -14.37 -11.32 14.16
N LYS A 84 -14.03 -11.16 12.89
CA LYS A 84 -14.88 -11.54 11.76
C LYS A 84 -14.62 -12.98 11.31
N GLY A 85 -13.57 -13.61 11.83
CA GLY A 85 -13.21 -14.99 11.51
C GLY A 85 -12.10 -15.10 10.46
N ASN A 86 -11.54 -13.97 10.00
CA ASN A 86 -10.41 -14.00 9.09
C ASN A 86 -9.16 -14.50 9.82
N LYS A 87 -8.33 -15.29 9.12
CA LYS A 87 -7.05 -15.80 9.61
C LYS A 87 -5.92 -15.28 8.74
N TYR A 88 -4.83 -14.87 9.38
CA TYR A 88 -3.69 -14.24 8.72
C TYR A 88 -2.46 -15.11 8.88
N THR A 89 -1.72 -15.29 7.79
CA THR A 89 -0.42 -15.95 7.78
C THR A 89 0.67 -14.89 7.66
N VAL A 90 1.56 -14.84 8.65
CA VAL A 90 2.66 -13.86 8.73
C VAL A 90 3.99 -14.59 8.65
N ASN A 91 4.88 -14.17 7.76
CA ASN A 91 6.21 -14.78 7.61
C ASN A 91 7.19 -14.31 8.71
N SER A 92 8.47 -14.68 8.60
CA SER A 92 9.52 -14.29 9.56
C SER A 92 9.95 -12.82 9.48
N LYS A 93 9.58 -12.11 8.40
CA LYS A 93 9.82 -10.68 8.19
C LYS A 93 8.56 -9.84 8.48
N ASP A 94 7.61 -10.40 9.22
CA ASP A 94 6.32 -9.78 9.56
C ASP A 94 5.46 -9.34 8.36
N TYR A 95 5.67 -9.92 7.17
CA TYR A 95 4.79 -9.72 6.03
C TYR A 95 3.61 -10.68 6.08
N ILE A 96 2.41 -10.16 5.80
CA ILE A 96 1.23 -10.97 5.55
C ILE A 96 1.42 -11.66 4.21
N ILE A 97 1.49 -12.99 4.20
CA ILE A 97 1.67 -13.81 3.01
C ILE A 97 0.39 -14.56 2.61
N GLY A 98 -0.63 -14.56 3.48
CA GLY A 98 -1.90 -15.18 3.19
C GLY A 98 -3.01 -14.71 4.12
N VAL A 99 -4.22 -14.64 3.59
CA VAL A 99 -5.46 -14.41 4.34
C VAL A 99 -6.46 -15.49 3.95
N ILE A 100 -7.11 -16.07 4.96
CA ILE A 100 -8.26 -16.96 4.79
C ILE A 100 -9.45 -16.25 5.41
N ASP A 101 -10.49 -15.99 4.62
CA ASP A 101 -11.70 -15.36 5.13
C ASP A 101 -12.54 -16.35 5.97
N SER A 102 -13.62 -15.85 6.58
CA SER A 102 -14.53 -16.68 7.37
C SER A 102 -15.25 -17.79 6.58
N TYR A 103 -15.29 -17.68 5.25
CA TYR A 103 -15.91 -18.64 4.35
C TYR A 103 -14.91 -19.66 3.76
N GLY A 104 -13.61 -19.48 4.05
CA GLY A 104 -12.53 -20.35 3.56
C GLY A 104 -11.89 -19.86 2.26
N SER A 105 -12.28 -18.71 1.72
CA SER A 105 -11.64 -18.13 0.53
C SER A 105 -10.22 -17.68 0.88
N THR A 106 -9.29 -17.93 -0.04
CA THR A 106 -7.87 -17.64 0.16
C THR A 106 -7.43 -16.46 -0.70
N THR A 107 -6.57 -15.63 -0.12
CA THR A 107 -5.80 -14.59 -0.82
C THR A 107 -4.34 -14.73 -0.44
N ASP A 108 -3.48 -14.98 -1.41
CA ASP A 108 -2.04 -15.11 -1.23
C ASP A 108 -1.32 -13.80 -1.59
N TYR A 109 -0.20 -13.55 -0.92
CA TYR A 109 0.62 -12.36 -1.14
C TYR A 109 2.10 -12.76 -1.30
N LYS A 110 2.77 -12.17 -2.30
CA LYS A 110 4.21 -12.40 -2.53
C LYS A 110 4.95 -11.08 -2.62
N TYR A 111 6.21 -11.08 -2.20
CA TYR A 111 7.05 -9.89 -2.13
C TYR A 111 8.37 -10.12 -2.85
N ASN A 112 8.97 -9.06 -3.39
CA ASN A 112 10.35 -9.08 -3.89
C ASN A 112 11.37 -8.97 -2.73
N ALA A 113 12.66 -8.91 -3.06
CA ALA A 113 13.74 -8.84 -2.08
C ALA A 113 13.70 -7.55 -1.23
N GLU A 114 13.21 -6.47 -1.82
CA GLU A 114 13.03 -5.14 -1.23
C GLU A 114 11.79 -5.05 -0.33
N GLY A 115 10.97 -6.11 -0.28
CA GLY A 115 9.75 -6.15 0.54
C GLY A 115 8.54 -5.46 -0.09
N LEU A 116 8.55 -5.24 -1.41
CA LEU A 116 7.43 -4.71 -2.17
C LEU A 116 6.53 -5.85 -2.65
N LEU A 117 5.20 -5.66 -2.54
CA LEU A 117 4.21 -6.63 -2.98
C LEU A 117 4.26 -6.80 -4.50
N ILE A 118 4.47 -8.01 -5.00
CA ILE A 118 4.53 -8.32 -6.44
C ILE A 118 3.33 -9.14 -6.93
N TYR A 119 2.58 -9.73 -6.00
CA TYR A 119 1.38 -10.53 -6.28
C TYR A 119 0.40 -10.44 -5.12
N GLU A 120 -0.88 -10.26 -5.42
CA GLU A 120 -1.99 -10.51 -4.50
C GLU A 120 -3.10 -11.30 -5.22
N GLY A 121 -3.80 -12.16 -4.50
CA GLY A 121 -4.99 -12.83 -5.00
C GLY A 121 -4.87 -14.35 -4.99
N ASN A 122 -5.63 -14.98 -5.86
CA ASN A 122 -5.68 -16.42 -6.06
C ASN A 122 -5.72 -16.76 -7.56
N LYS A 123 -6.03 -18.02 -7.89
CA LYS A 123 -6.07 -18.46 -9.29
C LYS A 123 -7.23 -17.86 -10.11
N TYR A 124 -8.33 -17.49 -9.45
CA TYR A 124 -9.53 -16.97 -10.09
C TYR A 124 -9.43 -15.47 -10.35
N GLU A 125 -8.88 -14.74 -9.37
CA GLU A 125 -8.65 -13.30 -9.44
C GLU A 125 -7.30 -12.96 -8.80
N ASN A 126 -6.44 -12.26 -9.53
CA ASN A 126 -5.16 -11.80 -8.99
C ASN A 126 -4.73 -10.47 -9.56
N LYS A 127 -3.75 -9.86 -8.88
CA LYS A 127 -3.05 -8.68 -9.34
C LYS A 127 -1.55 -8.90 -9.24
N THR A 128 -0.82 -8.33 -10.19
CA THR A 128 0.64 -8.31 -10.17
C THR A 128 1.16 -6.89 -10.26
N TYR A 129 2.31 -6.65 -9.65
CA TYR A 129 2.89 -5.33 -9.51
C TYR A 129 4.35 -5.32 -9.94
N THR A 130 4.76 -4.26 -10.63
CA THR A 130 6.14 -4.07 -11.09
C THR A 130 6.63 -2.69 -10.68
N TYR A 131 7.91 -2.61 -10.31
CA TYR A 131 8.54 -1.42 -9.77
C TYR A 131 9.77 -1.04 -10.59
N ASP A 132 10.13 0.23 -10.55
CA ASP A 132 11.42 0.71 -11.08
C ASP A 132 12.57 0.48 -10.09
N SER A 133 13.79 0.85 -10.48
CA SER A 133 15.00 0.72 -9.65
C SER A 133 15.02 1.62 -8.41
N LYS A 134 14.06 2.54 -8.27
CA LYS A 134 13.85 3.38 -7.09
C LYS A 134 12.71 2.86 -6.21
N ASN A 135 12.20 1.66 -6.47
CA ASN A 135 11.10 1.03 -5.76
C ASN A 135 9.74 1.74 -5.92
N ARG A 136 9.54 2.46 -7.02
CA ARG A 136 8.26 3.12 -7.33
C ARG A 136 7.42 2.25 -8.25
N LEU A 137 6.12 2.15 -8.00
CA LEU A 137 5.20 1.35 -8.81
C LEU A 137 5.15 1.90 -10.25
N ILE A 138 5.43 1.05 -11.24
CA ILE A 138 5.36 1.38 -12.68
C ILE A 138 4.27 0.60 -13.40
N ARG A 139 3.81 -0.51 -12.83
CA ARG A 139 2.74 -1.33 -13.41
C ARG A 139 1.93 -2.04 -12.35
N LYS A 140 0.61 -1.98 -12.49
CA LYS A 140 -0.36 -2.86 -11.82
C LYS A 140 -1.11 -3.59 -12.92
N ASN A 141 -1.23 -4.89 -12.82
CA ASN A 141 -2.02 -5.72 -13.73
C ASN A 141 -3.07 -6.47 -12.94
N GLU A 142 -4.21 -6.79 -13.56
CA GLU A 142 -5.23 -7.64 -12.95
C GLU A 142 -5.55 -8.79 -13.90
N GLY A 143 -5.49 -10.02 -13.40
CA GLY A 143 -5.70 -11.26 -14.15
C GLY A 143 -6.49 -12.30 -13.34
N GLY A 144 -6.43 -13.56 -13.81
CA GLY A 144 -7.14 -14.70 -13.22
C GLY A 144 -8.18 -15.30 -14.17
N SER A 145 -8.60 -16.54 -13.93
CA SER A 145 -9.44 -17.31 -14.87
C SER A 145 -10.89 -16.83 -14.98
N GLU A 146 -11.41 -16.06 -14.01
CA GLU A 146 -12.74 -15.44 -14.13
C GLU A 146 -12.71 -14.15 -14.94
N LYS A 147 -11.53 -13.59 -15.19
CA LYS A 147 -11.34 -12.56 -16.21
C LYS A 147 -11.24 -13.28 -17.54
N VAL A 148 -12.34 -13.29 -18.31
CA VAL A 148 -12.44 -13.87 -19.65
C VAL A 148 -11.13 -13.69 -20.40
N GLU A 149 -10.42 -14.78 -20.66
CA GLU A 149 -9.22 -14.80 -21.47
C GLU A 149 -9.55 -14.17 -22.82
N PHE A 150 -8.96 -13.03 -23.15
CA PHE A 150 -8.84 -12.61 -24.54
C PHE A 150 -7.59 -11.76 -24.76
N ASP A 151 -6.62 -12.37 -25.46
CA ASP A 151 -5.65 -11.72 -26.36
C ASP A 151 -4.89 -10.51 -25.77
N GLY A 152 -3.93 -10.76 -24.87
CA GLY A 152 -2.84 -9.81 -24.61
C GLY A 152 -3.21 -8.48 -23.96
N SER A 153 -4.44 -8.36 -23.50
CA SER A 153 -5.02 -7.09 -23.08
C SER A 153 -5.18 -7.11 -21.55
N ASP A 154 -4.07 -6.89 -20.86
CA ASP A 154 -3.95 -6.85 -19.39
C ASP A 154 -4.67 -5.60 -18.84
N TYR A 155 -5.75 -5.73 -18.06
CA TYR A 155 -6.42 -4.59 -17.40
C TYR A 155 -5.49 -4.01 -16.34
N GLY A 156 -4.52 -3.23 -16.82
CA GLY A 156 -3.44 -2.74 -16.03
C GLY A 156 -3.34 -1.23 -16.08
N VAL A 157 -2.81 -0.68 -15.00
CA VAL A 157 -2.40 0.71 -14.90
C VAL A 157 -0.89 0.75 -15.11
N ARG A 158 -0.43 1.66 -15.98
CA ARG A 158 0.99 1.94 -16.16
C ARG A 158 1.30 3.34 -15.66
N TYR A 159 2.43 3.48 -14.97
CA TYR A 159 2.92 4.73 -14.42
C TYR A 159 4.29 5.05 -15.00
N ASN A 160 4.43 6.26 -15.53
CA ASN A 160 5.68 6.78 -16.06
C ASN A 160 6.06 8.05 -15.30
N TYR A 161 7.29 8.10 -14.79
CA TYR A 161 7.83 9.23 -14.04
C TYR A 161 8.80 10.01 -14.94
N PHE A 162 8.54 11.30 -15.20
CA PHE A 162 9.34 12.11 -16.13
C PHE A 162 10.25 13.10 -15.41
N GLY A 163 11.55 13.11 -15.75
CA GLY A 163 12.46 14.23 -15.46
C GLY A 163 12.68 14.55 -13.96
N THR A 164 11.71 15.24 -13.35
CA THR A 164 11.65 15.57 -11.91
C THR A 164 10.72 14.61 -11.16
N PRO A 165 10.85 14.44 -9.83
CA PRO A 165 9.96 13.59 -9.03
C PRO A 165 8.47 13.96 -9.12
N ASP A 166 8.18 15.20 -9.53
CA ASP A 166 6.87 15.83 -9.46
C ASP A 166 5.96 15.59 -10.68
N ASP A 167 6.53 15.04 -11.77
CA ASP A 167 5.82 14.79 -13.03
C ASP A 167 5.50 13.29 -13.19
N LEU A 168 4.22 12.94 -13.03
CA LEU A 168 3.68 11.58 -13.15
C LEU A 168 2.70 11.50 -14.31
N GLU A 169 2.83 10.47 -15.13
CA GLU A 169 1.85 10.13 -16.16
C GLU A 169 1.29 8.73 -15.95
N VAL A 170 -0.04 8.64 -15.98
CA VAL A 170 -0.80 7.44 -15.66
C VAL A 170 -1.62 7.02 -16.88
N PHE A 171 -1.57 5.74 -17.22
CA PHE A 171 -2.35 5.14 -18.31
C PHE A 171 -3.26 4.03 -17.78
N TYR A 172 -4.52 4.04 -18.21
CA TYR A 172 -5.48 2.95 -18.01
C TYR A 172 -5.81 2.30 -19.36
N LYS A 173 -5.89 0.97 -19.39
CA LYS A 173 -6.24 0.16 -20.57
C LYS A 173 -7.70 0.42 -21.05
N TRP A 174 -8.10 -0.17 -22.18
CA TRP A 174 -8.46 0.49 -23.44
C TRP A 174 -10.00 0.44 -23.50
N ASN A 175 -10.67 1.50 -23.95
CA ASN A 175 -12.09 1.39 -24.31
C ASN A 175 -12.22 0.52 -25.58
N ALA A 176 -13.44 0.16 -26.00
CA ALA A 176 -13.70 -0.68 -27.18
C ALA A 176 -13.09 -0.14 -28.50
N ASP A 177 -12.65 1.12 -28.52
CA ASP A 177 -11.99 1.81 -29.62
C ASP A 177 -10.47 1.60 -29.68
N GLY A 178 -9.89 0.93 -28.69
CA GLY A 178 -8.45 0.82 -28.59
C GLY A 178 -7.79 2.19 -28.46
N LYS A 179 -8.29 3.11 -27.60
CA LYS A 179 -7.48 4.20 -26.98
C LYS A 179 -7.41 4.12 -25.43
N PRO A 180 -6.24 4.36 -24.78
CA PRO A 180 -6.13 4.27 -23.33
C PRO A 180 -6.55 5.60 -22.71
N ASN A 181 -7.12 5.56 -21.51
CA ASN A 181 -7.30 6.80 -20.74
C ASN A 181 -5.95 7.23 -20.18
N LYS A 182 -5.57 8.48 -20.40
CA LYS A 182 -4.28 9.04 -20.04
C LYS A 182 -4.47 10.25 -19.13
N TYR A 183 -3.74 10.27 -18.02
CA TYR A 183 -3.72 11.38 -17.07
C TYR A 183 -2.27 11.84 -16.87
N LYS A 184 -2.03 13.15 -16.83
CA LYS A 184 -0.72 13.71 -16.47
C LYS A 184 -0.86 14.61 -15.27
N TYR A 185 0.03 14.41 -14.31
CA TYR A 185 0.20 15.22 -13.12
C TYR A 185 1.55 15.91 -13.17
N ALA A 186 1.59 17.16 -12.69
CA ALA A 186 2.80 17.92 -12.47
C ALA A 186 2.67 18.65 -11.13
N ASN A 187 3.68 18.50 -10.25
CA ASN A 187 3.67 19.06 -8.90
C ASN A 187 2.41 18.65 -8.11
N GLY A 188 1.96 17.41 -8.28
CA GLY A 188 0.74 16.89 -7.64
C GLY A 188 -0.59 17.36 -8.24
N HIS A 189 -0.57 18.18 -9.30
CA HIS A 189 -1.77 18.70 -9.95
C HIS A 189 -2.07 17.98 -11.26
N LEU A 190 -3.33 17.62 -11.51
CA LEU A 190 -3.77 17.11 -12.80
C LEU A 190 -3.69 18.22 -13.86
N ILE A 191 -2.86 18.04 -14.88
CA ILE A 191 -2.65 19.01 -15.98
C ILE A 191 -3.16 18.51 -17.34
N TYR A 192 -3.49 17.22 -17.45
CA TYR A 192 -4.04 16.62 -18.67
C TYR A 192 -4.89 15.39 -18.35
N SER A 193 -6.01 15.23 -19.04
CA SER A 193 -6.86 14.03 -19.04
C SER A 193 -7.34 13.78 -20.48
N SER A 194 -7.23 12.55 -20.99
CA SER A 194 -7.72 12.20 -22.33
C SER A 194 -9.23 11.98 -22.38
N PHE A 195 -9.93 11.97 -21.24
CA PHE A 195 -11.40 11.87 -21.18
C PHE A 195 -12.09 13.16 -21.64
N SER A 196 -11.39 14.29 -21.53
CA SER A 196 -11.81 15.58 -22.08
C SER A 196 -10.74 16.00 -23.08
N GLU A 197 -11.03 16.11 -24.36
CA GLU A 197 -10.06 16.59 -25.37
C GLU A 197 -9.54 18.03 -25.12
N SER A 198 -9.87 18.65 -24.00
CA SER A 198 -9.36 19.94 -23.54
C SER A 198 -8.15 19.79 -22.60
N LYS A 199 -7.07 20.49 -22.94
CA LYS A 199 -5.99 20.82 -22.00
C LYS A 199 -6.61 21.58 -20.83
N ILE A 200 -6.58 21.02 -19.63
CA ILE A 200 -7.12 21.68 -18.44
C ILE A 200 -6.21 22.88 -18.15
N SER A 201 -6.61 24.08 -18.58
CA SER A 201 -5.92 25.31 -18.21
C SER A 201 -6.15 25.57 -16.73
N THR A 202 -5.05 25.84 -16.02
CA THR A 202 -4.96 26.05 -14.57
C THR A 202 -6.04 27.00 -14.05
N ILE A 203 -7.13 26.45 -13.52
CA ILE A 203 -8.02 27.16 -12.62
C ILE A 203 -8.09 26.31 -11.37
N ASN A 204 -7.59 26.88 -10.27
CA ASN A 204 -7.63 26.35 -8.92
C ASN A 204 -8.93 25.60 -8.67
N LEU A 205 -8.84 24.27 -8.47
CA LEU A 205 -9.77 23.57 -7.61
C LEU A 205 -9.02 22.54 -6.78
N MET A 206 -8.94 22.89 -5.51
CA MET A 206 -8.59 22.10 -4.34
C MET A 206 -9.29 20.73 -4.39
N ILE A 207 -8.60 19.70 -3.89
CA ILE A 207 -9.08 18.33 -3.58
C ILE A 207 -9.01 17.32 -4.74
N MET A 208 -7.87 16.62 -4.83
CA MET A 208 -7.81 15.25 -5.33
C MET A 208 -6.95 14.36 -4.42
N ALA A 209 -7.16 14.47 -3.11
CA ALA A 209 -6.65 13.50 -2.12
C ALA A 209 -7.56 12.25 -2.00
N MET A 210 -8.40 11.96 -2.99
CA MET A 210 -9.42 10.91 -2.91
C MET A 210 -9.58 10.15 -4.23
N PHE A 211 -8.56 9.39 -4.64
CA PHE A 211 -8.68 8.15 -5.42
C PHE A 211 -7.36 7.42 -5.21
N LEU A 212 -7.25 6.41 -4.34
CA LEU A 212 -7.90 5.11 -4.44
C LEU A 212 -8.15 4.57 -3.01
N LYS A 213 -9.43 4.35 -2.67
CA LYS A 213 -9.82 3.35 -1.67
C LYS A 213 -9.83 1.98 -2.33
#